data_AF-A0A2V2EHG0-F1
#
_entry.id   AF-A0A2V2EHG0-F1
#
_cell.length_a   1.000
_cell.length_b   1.000
_cell.length_c   1.000
_cell.angle_alpha   90.00
_cell.angle_beta   90.00
_cell.angle_gamma   90.00
#
_symmetry.space_group_name_H-M   'P 1'
#
loop_
_entity.id
_entity.type
_entity.pdbx_description
1 polymer ?
#
loop_
_entity_poly.entity_id
_entity_poly.type
_entity_poly.pdbx_seq_one_letter_code
_entity_poly.pdbx_strand_id
1 'polypeptide(L)'
;MANEKNLIPMDQRSQSEARELGREGGKASGAARRRKRSLKEAADLYLSLPVTDCRRWNKIAKMNVAPEDIDNQMAMIIGLTMAATDGDARAAKVIVDLLGDNKGNAVDEVEDDPITRSLKEETENGLL
;
A
#
# COMPACT_ATOMS: atom_id res chain seq x y z
N MET A 1 -10.10 7.65 -29.70
CA MET A 1 -10.17 6.30 -29.09
C MET A 1 -8.86 5.59 -29.35
N ALA A 2 -8.28 4.95 -28.33
CA ALA A 2 -7.16 4.03 -28.51
C ALA A 2 -7.69 2.70 -29.09
N ASN A 3 -7.05 2.17 -30.13
CA ASN A 3 -7.32 0.84 -30.68
C ASN A 3 -5.98 0.08 -30.82
N GLU A 4 -6.04 -1.24 -31.01
CA GLU A 4 -4.84 -2.09 -31.16
C GLU A 4 -3.97 -1.68 -32.35
N LYS A 5 -4.56 -1.04 -33.37
CA LYS A 5 -3.86 -0.51 -34.54
C LYS A 5 -3.05 0.77 -34.25
N ASN A 6 -3.26 1.42 -33.11
CA ASN A 6 -2.57 2.65 -32.69
C ASN A 6 -1.40 2.37 -31.73
N LEU A 7 -1.12 1.12 -31.36
CA LEU A 7 -0.01 0.74 -30.48
C LEU A 7 1.17 0.24 -31.32
N ILE A 8 2.29 0.95 -31.26
CA ILE A 8 3.55 0.51 -31.88
C ILE A 8 4.29 -0.38 -30.88
N PRO A 9 4.54 -1.67 -31.20
CA PRO A 9 5.33 -2.57 -30.37
C PRO A 9 6.74 -2.01 -30.10
N MET A 10 7.29 -2.24 -28.90
CA MET A 10 8.60 -1.70 -28.51
C MET A 10 9.73 -2.15 -29.44
N ASP A 11 9.65 -3.38 -29.96
CA ASP A 11 10.64 -3.94 -30.88
C ASP A 11 10.64 -3.27 -32.27
N GLN A 12 9.59 -2.49 -32.58
CA GLN A 12 9.44 -1.75 -33.82
C GLN A 12 9.80 -0.25 -33.66
N ARG A 13 10.24 0.18 -32.47
CA ARG A 13 10.63 1.56 -32.17
C ARG A 13 12.13 1.77 -32.31
N SER A 14 12.53 3.03 -32.50
CA SER A 14 13.95 3.38 -32.46
C SER A 14 14.51 3.20 -31.04
N GLN A 15 15.80 2.89 -30.91
CA GLN A 15 16.44 2.73 -29.60
C GLN A 15 16.32 4.00 -28.73
N SER A 16 16.35 5.20 -29.34
CA SER A 16 16.18 6.46 -28.63
C SER A 16 14.78 6.62 -28.06
N GLU A 17 13.76 6.27 -28.84
CA GLU A 17 12.36 6.35 -28.43
C GLU A 17 12.03 5.33 -27.33
N ALA A 18 12.52 4.09 -27.47
CA ALA A 18 12.37 3.07 -26.43
C ALA A 18 13.04 3.49 -25.10
N ARG A 19 14.23 4.10 -25.17
CA ARG A 19 14.92 4.64 -23.98
C ARG A 19 14.14 5.78 -23.32
N GLU A 20 13.59 6.70 -24.11
CA GLU A 20 12.82 7.82 -23.60
C GLU A 20 11.54 7.37 -22.90
N LEU A 21 10.79 6.46 -23.52
CA LEU A 21 9.58 5.86 -22.93
C LEU A 21 9.89 5.07 -21.65
N GLY A 22 10.99 4.32 -21.63
CA GLY A 22 11.45 3.61 -20.43
C GLY A 22 11.77 4.57 -19.28
N ARG A 23 12.44 5.69 -19.59
CA ARG A 23 12.74 6.75 -18.62
C ARG A 23 11.47 7.42 -18.08
N GLU A 24 10.50 7.72 -18.95
CA GLU A 24 9.21 8.29 -18.53
C GLU A 24 8.42 7.31 -17.66
N GLY A 25 8.35 6.03 -18.06
CA GLY A 25 7.72 4.97 -17.27
C GLY A 25 8.37 4.81 -15.90
N GLY A 26 9.71 4.84 -15.83
CA GLY A 26 10.44 4.78 -14.56
C GLY A 26 10.15 5.98 -13.65
N LYS A 27 10.11 7.21 -14.20
CA LYS A 27 9.74 8.41 -13.45
C LYS A 27 8.31 8.34 -12.92
N ALA A 28 7.35 7.93 -13.76
CA ALA A 28 5.95 7.79 -13.37
C ALA A 28 5.75 6.71 -12.30
N SER A 29 6.37 5.54 -12.48
CA SER A 29 6.37 4.46 -11.50
C SER A 29 6.99 4.90 -10.18
N GLY A 30 8.14 5.57 -10.21
CA GLY A 30 8.79 6.12 -9.02
C GLY A 30 7.92 7.14 -8.29
N ALA A 31 7.23 8.03 -9.01
CA ALA A 31 6.28 8.97 -8.43
C ALA A 31 5.09 8.25 -7.79
N ALA A 32 4.55 7.23 -8.43
CA ALA A 32 3.47 6.41 -7.89
C ALA A 32 3.91 5.65 -6.62
N ARG A 33 5.10 5.04 -6.61
CA ARG A 33 5.69 4.36 -5.45
C ARG A 33 5.85 5.33 -4.27
N ARG A 34 6.41 6.53 -4.50
CA ARG A 34 6.54 7.57 -3.46
C ARG A 34 5.17 8.01 -2.93
N ARG A 35 4.19 8.24 -3.81
CA ARG A 35 2.83 8.59 -3.39
C ARG A 35 2.20 7.50 -2.52
N LYS A 36 2.34 6.22 -2.88
CA LYS A 36 1.86 5.09 -2.07
C LYS A 36 2.51 5.08 -0.69
N ARG A 37 3.83 5.32 -0.61
CA ARG A 37 4.55 5.41 0.66
C ARG A 37 4.02 6.54 1.54
N SER A 38 3.91 7.76 1.00
CA SER A 38 3.40 8.90 1.76
C SER A 38 1.95 8.69 2.22
N LEU A 39 1.13 8.01 1.41
CA LEU A 39 -0.24 7.65 1.83
C LEU A 39 -0.23 6.62 2.97
N LYS A 40 0.66 5.63 2.92
CA LYS A 40 0.83 4.66 4.00
C LYS A 40 1.23 5.37 5.29
N GLU A 41 2.23 6.25 5.24
CA GLU A 41 2.67 7.04 6.40
C GLU A 41 1.53 7.90 6.97
N ALA A 42 0.74 8.55 6.11
CA ALA A 42 -0.41 9.34 6.54
C ALA A 42 -1.53 8.48 7.15
N ALA A 43 -1.75 7.27 6.61
CA ALA A 43 -2.73 6.33 7.14
C ALA A 43 -2.29 5.79 8.50
N ASP A 44 -1.03 5.37 8.63
CA ASP A 44 -0.45 4.88 9.89
C ASP A 44 -0.59 5.95 10.98
N LEU A 45 -0.24 7.21 10.67
CA LEU A 45 -0.42 8.34 11.58
C LEU A 45 -1.88 8.54 11.97
N TYR A 46 -2.81 8.59 11.01
CA TYR A 46 -4.22 8.83 11.31
C TYR A 46 -4.85 7.71 12.15
N LEU A 47 -4.51 6.46 11.84
CA LEU A 47 -5.03 5.29 12.51
C LEU A 47 -4.56 5.20 13.96
N SER A 48 -3.33 5.65 14.27
CA SER A 48 -2.82 5.69 15.65
C SER A 48 -3.37 6.84 16.50
N LEU A 49 -4.11 7.80 15.91
CA LEU A 49 -4.72 8.89 16.68
C LEU A 49 -5.92 8.40 17.50
N PRO A 50 -6.18 9.00 18.67
CA PRO A 50 -7.34 8.66 19.48
C PRO A 50 -8.65 8.96 18.75
N VAL A 51 -9.69 8.18 19.05
CA VAL A 51 -11.03 8.43 18.54
C VAL A 51 -11.59 9.71 19.14
N THR A 52 -11.89 10.69 18.29
CA THR A 52 -12.42 12.00 18.72
C THR A 52 -13.94 12.02 18.89
N ASP A 53 -14.66 11.11 18.21
CA ASP A 53 -16.11 10.98 18.35
C ASP A 53 -16.48 10.35 19.70
N CYS A 54 -17.03 11.16 20.61
CA CYS A 54 -17.37 10.72 21.97
C CYS A 54 -18.38 9.55 21.99
N ARG A 55 -19.30 9.48 21.03
CA ARG A 55 -20.30 8.39 21.00
C ARG A 55 -19.63 7.07 20.61
N ARG A 56 -18.76 7.11 19.60
CA ARG A 56 -17.98 5.95 19.18
C ARG A 56 -17.00 5.53 20.26
N TRP A 57 -16.28 6.48 20.86
CA TRP A 57 -15.36 6.22 21.97
C TRP A 57 -16.07 5.51 23.13
N ASN A 58 -17.20 6.05 23.59
CA ASN A 58 -17.98 5.45 24.68
C ASN A 58 -18.52 4.05 24.34
N LYS A 59 -18.84 3.79 23.07
CA LYS A 59 -19.27 2.46 22.62
C LYS A 59 -18.11 1.46 22.73
N ILE A 60 -16.89 1.86 22.34
CA ILE A 60 -15.69 1.02 22.40
C ILE A 60 -15.26 0.78 23.86
N ALA A 61 -15.27 1.81 24.70
CA ALA A 61 -14.92 1.68 26.12
C ALA A 61 -15.81 0.65 26.85
N LYS A 62 -17.10 0.57 26.49
CA LYS A 62 -18.04 -0.43 27.02
C LYS A 62 -17.72 -1.87 26.61
N MET A 63 -16.86 -2.07 25.62
CA MET A 63 -16.37 -3.38 25.18
C MET A 63 -15.11 -3.83 25.94
N ASN A 64 -14.75 -3.14 27.03
CA ASN A 64 -13.56 -3.40 27.86
C ASN A 64 -12.21 -3.19 27.13
N VAL A 65 -12.19 -2.32 26.13
CA VAL A 65 -10.93 -1.80 25.57
C VAL A 65 -10.41 -0.70 26.50
N ALA A 66 -9.12 -0.76 26.86
CA ALA A 66 -8.51 0.24 27.73
C ALA A 66 -8.51 1.61 27.04
N PRO A 67 -8.79 2.72 27.75
CA PRO A 67 -8.84 4.07 27.17
C PRO A 67 -7.65 4.45 26.29
N GLU A 68 -6.45 4.04 26.69
CA GLU A 68 -5.17 4.24 26.01
C GLU A 68 -5.09 3.51 24.65
N ASP A 69 -5.86 2.43 24.48
CA ASP A 69 -5.92 1.62 23.26
C ASP A 69 -7.10 2.01 22.34
N ILE A 70 -7.88 3.05 22.69
CA ILE A 70 -9.02 3.53 21.88
C ILE A 70 -8.53 4.51 20.81
N ASP A 71 -7.84 3.98 19.82
CA ASP A 71 -7.45 4.68 18.60
C ASP A 71 -8.37 4.36 17.40
N ASN A 72 -8.15 5.06 16.30
CA ASN A 72 -8.94 4.89 15.08
C ASN A 72 -8.70 3.50 14.45
N GLN A 73 -7.54 2.89 14.64
CA GLN A 73 -7.23 1.53 14.21
C GLN A 73 -8.13 0.51 14.92
N MET A 74 -8.17 0.56 16.24
CA MET A 74 -9.01 -0.28 17.09
C MET A 74 -10.50 -0.09 16.75
N ALA A 75 -10.93 1.16 16.56
CA ALA A 75 -12.29 1.47 16.14
C ALA A 75 -12.66 0.82 14.79
N MET A 76 -11.73 0.79 13.83
CA MET A 76 -11.91 0.15 12.53
C MET A 76 -12.02 -1.38 12.66
N ILE A 77 -11.13 -2.02 13.44
CA ILE A 77 -11.16 -3.47 13.67
C ILE A 77 -12.46 -3.90 14.35
N ILE A 78 -12.92 -3.16 15.36
CA ILE A 78 -14.20 -3.43 16.02
C ILE A 78 -15.35 -3.30 15.02
N GLY A 79 -15.36 -2.23 14.22
CA GLY A 79 -16.41 -2.02 13.20
C GLY A 79 -16.47 -3.14 12.17
N LEU A 80 -15.33 -3.57 11.65
CA LEU A 80 -15.22 -4.72 10.74
C LEU A 80 -15.70 -6.01 11.40
N THR A 81 -15.30 -6.23 12.65
CA THR A 81 -15.67 -7.45 13.40
C THR A 81 -17.16 -7.51 13.62
N MET A 82 -17.78 -6.41 14.04
CA MET A 82 -19.24 -6.31 14.20
C MET A 82 -19.99 -6.59 12.88
N ALA A 83 -19.55 -5.96 11.78
CA ALA A 83 -20.17 -6.19 10.48
C ALA A 83 -20.00 -7.65 10.01
N ALA A 84 -18.84 -8.26 10.25
CA ALA A 84 -18.59 -9.66 9.94
C ALA A 84 -19.47 -10.60 10.77
N THR A 85 -19.64 -10.34 12.08
CA THR A 85 -20.54 -11.12 12.95
C THR A 85 -22.01 -11.00 12.54
N ASP A 86 -22.40 -9.85 11.97
CA ASP A 86 -23.73 -9.61 11.42
C ASP A 86 -23.91 -10.21 10.00
N GLY A 87 -22.86 -10.82 9.43
CA GLY A 87 -22.92 -11.55 8.17
C GLY A 87 -22.36 -10.83 6.94
N ASP A 88 -21.69 -9.67 7.07
CA ASP A 88 -20.97 -9.05 5.95
C ASP A 88 -19.71 -9.85 5.61
N ALA A 89 -19.83 -10.72 4.61
CA ALA A 89 -18.73 -11.57 4.12
C ALA A 89 -17.51 -10.75 3.64
N ARG A 90 -17.68 -9.50 3.21
CA ARG A 90 -16.54 -8.66 2.79
C ARG A 90 -15.74 -8.17 3.99
N ALA A 91 -16.41 -7.78 5.06
CA ALA A 91 -15.75 -7.41 6.31
C ALA A 91 -15.02 -8.62 6.91
N ALA A 92 -15.65 -9.80 6.87
CA ALA A 92 -15.02 -11.06 7.29
C ALA A 92 -13.77 -11.36 6.45
N LYS A 93 -13.85 -11.19 5.12
CA LYS A 93 -12.70 -11.38 4.23
C LYS A 93 -11.54 -10.45 4.58
N VAL A 94 -11.80 -9.15 4.81
CA VAL A 94 -10.75 -8.20 5.20
C VAL A 94 -10.05 -8.63 6.49
N ILE A 95 -10.80 -9.10 7.50
CA ILE A 95 -10.20 -9.61 8.75
C ILE A 95 -9.38 -10.88 8.49
N VAL A 96 -9.88 -11.80 7.66
CA VAL A 96 -9.16 -13.03 7.31
C VAL A 96 -7.88 -12.73 6.55
N ASP A 97 -7.91 -11.81 5.59
CA ASP A 97 -6.73 -11.39 4.83
C ASP A 97 -5.68 -10.79 5.80
N LEU A 98 -6.09 -9.90 6.70
CA LEU A 98 -5.19 -9.31 7.72
C LEU A 98 -4.56 -10.35 8.67
N LEU A 99 -5.29 -11.40 9.06
CA LEU A 99 -4.78 -12.47 9.93
C LEU A 99 -3.99 -13.54 9.15
N GLY A 100 -4.37 -13.78 7.89
CA GLY A 100 -3.81 -14.79 7.00
C GLY A 100 -2.50 -14.39 6.34
N ASP A 101 -2.25 -13.09 6.19
CA ASP A 101 -1.00 -12.54 5.66
C ASP A 101 0.23 -12.80 6.56
N ASN A 102 0.06 -13.36 7.76
CA ASN A 102 1.17 -13.85 8.58
C ASN A 102 1.91 -15.08 8.01
N LYS A 103 1.45 -15.65 6.89
CA LYS A 103 2.23 -16.63 6.10
C LYS A 103 2.86 -16.03 4.83
N GLY A 104 2.64 -14.75 4.57
CA GLY A 104 3.02 -14.08 3.33
C GLY A 104 3.83 -12.80 3.51
N ASN A 105 4.05 -12.31 4.73
CA ASN A 105 5.01 -11.25 5.02
C ASN A 105 6.47 -11.75 4.96
N ALA A 106 6.82 -12.49 3.90
CA ALA A 106 7.94 -11.96 3.14
C ALA A 106 7.45 -10.58 2.73
N VAL A 107 8.00 -9.53 3.34
CA VAL A 107 8.08 -8.23 2.68
C VAL A 107 8.21 -8.55 1.20
N ASP A 108 7.41 -7.93 0.34
CA ASP A 108 7.77 -7.85 -1.06
C ASP A 108 9.24 -7.37 -1.06
N GLU A 109 10.19 -8.31 -1.09
CA GLU A 109 11.29 -8.30 -2.02
C GLU A 109 10.56 -8.14 -3.35
N VAL A 110 10.15 -6.90 -3.62
CA VAL A 110 10.06 -6.42 -4.98
C VAL A 110 11.46 -6.71 -5.43
N GLU A 111 11.64 -7.86 -6.07
CA GLU A 111 12.90 -8.27 -6.66
C GLU A 111 13.38 -7.02 -7.36
N ASP A 112 14.44 -6.39 -6.81
CA ASP A 112 14.82 -5.05 -7.21
C ASP A 112 14.85 -5.09 -8.72
N ASP A 113 14.01 -4.26 -9.37
CA ASP A 113 14.00 -4.26 -10.83
C ASP A 113 15.47 -4.06 -11.28
N PRO A 114 15.91 -4.62 -12.41
CA PRO A 114 17.34 -4.71 -12.73
C PRO A 114 18.09 -3.37 -12.60
N ILE A 115 17.35 -2.27 -12.77
CA ILE A 115 17.79 -0.89 -12.61
C ILE A 115 17.97 -0.49 -11.13
N THR A 116 17.04 -0.84 -10.25
CA THR A 116 17.16 -0.58 -8.81
C THR A 116 18.30 -1.37 -8.18
N ARG A 117 18.56 -2.59 -8.68
CA ARG A 117 19.70 -3.42 -8.25
C ARG A 117 21.04 -2.82 -8.71
N SER A 118 21.16 -2.44 -9.98
CA SER A 118 22.38 -1.83 -10.51
C SER A 118 22.71 -0.50 -9.85
N LEU A 119 21.72 0.33 -9.53
CA LEU A 119 21.95 1.61 -8.83
C LEU A 119 22.48 1.41 -7.41
N LYS A 120 21.99 0.40 -6.68
CA LYS A 120 22.49 0.08 -5.34
C LYS A 120 23.93 -0.43 -5.40
N GLU A 121 24.22 -1.33 -6.35
CA GLU A 121 25.58 -1.84 -6.60
C GLU A 121 26.57 -0.72 -6.99
N GLU A 122 26.15 0.24 -7.81
CA GLU A 122 26.99 1.40 -8.16
C GLU A 122 27.26 2.33 -6.96
N THR A 123 26.27 2.53 -6.08
CA THR A 123 26.45 3.32 -4.85
C THR A 123 27.29 2.61 -3.79
N GLU A 124 27.20 1.28 -3.67
CA GLU A 124 28.03 0.49 -2.74
C GLU A 124 29.47 0.35 -3.22
N ASN A 125 29.69 0.34 -4.55
CA ASN A 125 31.02 0.32 -5.16
C ASN A 125 31.69 1.70 -5.26
N GLY A 126 31.06 2.76 -4.76
CA GLY A 126 31.67 4.10 -4.65
C GLY A 126 32.03 4.76 -5.98
N LEU A 127 31.29 4.47 -7.05
CA LEU A 127 31.54 5.02 -8.39
C LEU A 127 30.76 6.32 -8.70
N LEU A 128 30.04 6.86 -7.71
CA LEU A 128 29.36 8.16 -7.72
C LEU A 128 29.75 8.99 -6.50
#